data_AF-A0A1H7TZ89-F1
#
_entry.id   AF-A0A1H7TZ89-F1
#
_cell.length_a   1.000
_cell.length_b   1.000
_cell.length_c   1.000
_cell.angle_alpha   90.00
_cell.angle_beta   90.00
_cell.angle_gamma   90.00
#
_symmetry.space_group_name_H-M   'P 1'
#
loop_
_entity.id
_entity.type
_entity.pdbx_description
1 polymer ?
#
loop_
_entity_poly.entity_id
_entity_poly.type
_entity_poly.pdbx_seq_one_letter_code
_entity_poly.pdbx_strand_id
1 'polypeptide(L)'
;MEGMFNSAEQAIHVAYLVMSVDARQPNAFAQMLRHVLEELPSRTTKQEAMLEYLGGAHSSDYIDPAESLTMDEYRGQCAQITDRIRNVLPGPECYAVWSRWGVRTGPEGEKSVGVQGLAEYCAPLLRIGEIEAIQALVYGRTNERWRRQGLSYEEIAKAYSISVKTLRLAAATIRTTAESLENRAIQRLSPEWERDGLIAVGEKSYS
;
A
#
# COMPACT_ATOMS: atom_id res chain seq x y z
N MET A 1 23.25 -3.21 8.18
CA MET A 1 22.44 -4.43 8.36
C MET A 1 21.41 -4.41 7.25
N GLU A 2 21.36 -5.46 6.44
CA GLU A 2 20.42 -5.55 5.33
C GLU A 2 19.02 -5.85 5.91
N GLY A 3 18.08 -4.92 5.74
CA GLY A 3 16.70 -5.09 6.20
C GLY A 3 15.82 -5.63 5.07
N MET A 4 14.65 -6.18 5.41
CA MET A 4 13.69 -6.72 4.44
C MET A 4 13.23 -5.66 3.40
N PHE A 5 13.20 -4.39 3.80
CA PHE A 5 12.94 -3.25 2.91
C PHE A 5 14.05 -2.19 3.01
N ASN A 6 14.23 -1.40 1.95
CA ASN A 6 15.22 -0.32 1.95
C ASN A 6 14.75 0.92 2.73
N SER A 7 13.44 1.11 2.90
CA SER A 7 12.88 2.24 3.65
C SER A 7 11.48 1.95 4.18
N ALA A 8 11.05 2.73 5.18
CA ALA A 8 9.69 2.68 5.71
C ALA A 8 8.62 3.01 4.66
N GLU A 9 8.87 3.97 3.75
CA GLU A 9 7.92 4.27 2.65
C GLU A 9 7.72 3.05 1.75
N GLN A 10 8.83 2.38 1.38
CA GLN A 10 8.77 1.16 0.59
C GLN A 10 8.04 0.05 1.33
N ALA A 11 8.33 -0.15 2.61
CA ALA A 11 7.68 -1.16 3.45
C ALA A 11 6.16 -0.95 3.52
N ILE A 12 5.71 0.29 3.74
CA ILE A 12 4.27 0.65 3.75
C ILE A 12 3.63 0.33 2.40
N HIS A 13 4.23 0.79 1.31
CA HIS A 13 3.68 0.60 -0.03
C HIS A 13 3.54 -0.89 -0.37
N VAL A 14 4.59 -1.67 -0.14
CA VAL A 14 4.61 -3.11 -0.43
C VAL A 14 3.64 -3.86 0.48
N ALA A 15 3.58 -3.52 1.77
CA ALA A 15 2.68 -4.17 2.71
C ALA A 15 1.21 -4.03 2.26
N TYR A 16 0.76 -2.82 1.92
CA TYR A 16 -0.59 -2.65 1.40
C TYR A 16 -0.80 -3.35 0.05
N LEU A 17 0.19 -3.35 -0.85
CA LEU A 17 0.07 -4.10 -2.11
C LEU A 17 -0.11 -5.60 -1.88
N VAL A 18 0.70 -6.20 -1.01
CA VAL A 18 0.61 -7.63 -0.66
C VAL A 18 -0.73 -7.96 -0.01
N MET A 19 -1.19 -7.10 0.89
CA MET A 19 -2.48 -7.25 1.58
C MET A 19 -3.67 -7.00 0.64
N SER A 20 -3.46 -6.42 -0.54
CA SER A 20 -4.50 -6.26 -1.56
C SER A 20 -4.82 -7.49 -2.37
N VAL A 21 -3.89 -8.42 -2.44
CA VAL A 21 -4.09 -9.68 -3.16
C VAL A 21 -4.66 -10.68 -2.17
N ASP A 22 -5.76 -11.34 -2.52
CA ASP A 22 -6.33 -12.41 -1.71
C ASP A 22 -5.26 -13.44 -1.35
N ALA A 23 -5.24 -13.85 -0.08
CA ALA A 23 -4.31 -14.87 0.37
C ALA A 23 -4.60 -16.16 -0.40
N ARG A 24 -3.72 -16.52 -1.34
CA ARG A 24 -3.81 -17.73 -2.16
C ARG A 24 -5.07 -17.73 -3.04
N GLN A 25 -5.01 -17.09 -4.20
CA GLN A 25 -5.59 -17.70 -5.39
C GLN A 25 -4.53 -18.70 -5.87
N PRO A 26 -4.66 -20.01 -5.59
CA PRO A 26 -3.72 -20.95 -6.15
C PRO A 26 -4.05 -20.93 -7.64
N ASN A 27 -3.15 -20.32 -8.42
CA ASN A 27 -3.32 -20.01 -9.83
C ASN A 27 -4.11 -21.16 -10.49
N ALA A 28 -5.35 -20.93 -10.95
CA ALA A 28 -6.24 -22.04 -11.34
C ALA A 28 -5.58 -22.97 -12.38
N PHE A 29 -4.70 -22.37 -13.19
CA PHE A 29 -3.78 -23.05 -14.08
C PHE A 29 -2.74 -23.94 -13.36
N ALA A 30 -2.08 -23.45 -12.31
CA ALA A 30 -1.14 -24.23 -11.49
C ALA A 30 -1.80 -25.42 -10.79
N GLN A 31 -3.03 -25.27 -10.28
CA GLN A 31 -3.78 -26.38 -9.69
C GLN A 31 -4.18 -27.42 -10.73
N MET A 32 -4.68 -26.98 -11.89
CA MET A 32 -5.02 -27.88 -13.00
C MET A 32 -3.78 -28.62 -13.49
N LEU A 33 -2.65 -27.93 -13.65
CA LEU A 33 -1.40 -28.53 -14.12
C LEU A 33 -0.83 -29.51 -13.08
N ARG A 34 -0.95 -29.19 -11.79
CA ARG A 34 -0.64 -30.12 -10.71
C ARG A 34 -1.48 -31.39 -10.79
N HIS A 35 -2.80 -31.26 -10.94
CA HIS A 35 -3.70 -32.41 -11.03
C HIS A 35 -3.40 -33.29 -12.26
N VAL A 36 -3.18 -32.67 -13.42
CA VAL A 36 -2.80 -33.38 -14.64
C VAL A 36 -1.47 -34.11 -14.48
N LEU A 37 -0.48 -33.52 -13.80
CA LEU A 37 0.81 -34.18 -13.55
C LEU A 37 0.73 -35.25 -12.44
N GLU A 38 -0.18 -35.12 -11.47
CA GLU A 38 -0.44 -36.14 -10.43
C GLU A 38 -1.11 -37.40 -11.00
N GLU A 39 -1.91 -37.27 -12.06
CA GLU A 39 -2.62 -38.37 -12.73
C GLU A 39 -1.76 -39.17 -13.73
N LEU A 40 -0.53 -38.73 -14.03
CA LEU A 40 0.34 -39.43 -14.97
C LEU A 40 0.93 -40.72 -14.35
N PRO A 41 0.81 -41.88 -15.02
CA PRO A 41 1.27 -43.17 -14.49
C PRO A 41 2.80 -43.30 -14.41
N SER A 42 3.54 -42.48 -15.16
CA SER A 42 4.99 -42.34 -15.05
C SER A 42 5.38 -40.90 -15.34
N ARG A 43 6.15 -40.28 -14.45
CA ARG A 43 6.59 -38.88 -14.56
C ARG A 43 8.07 -38.82 -14.94
N THR A 44 8.43 -37.86 -15.77
CA THR A 44 9.84 -37.54 -16.04
C THR A 44 10.41 -36.69 -14.91
N THR A 45 11.74 -36.68 -14.74
CA THR A 45 12.45 -35.88 -13.71
C THR A 45 12.09 -34.39 -13.77
N LYS A 46 11.86 -33.85 -14.98
CA LYS A 46 11.42 -32.44 -15.15
C LYS A 46 9.97 -32.21 -14.70
N GLN A 47 9.10 -33.21 -14.84
CA GLN A 47 7.71 -33.14 -14.40
C GLN A 47 7.59 -33.32 -12.88
N GLU A 48 8.48 -34.11 -12.26
CA GLU A 48 8.57 -34.20 -10.80
C GLU A 48 9.04 -32.89 -10.17
N ALA A 49 10.12 -32.30 -10.69
CA ALA A 49 10.60 -30.99 -10.23
C ALA A 49 9.54 -29.87 -10.40
N MET A 50 8.77 -29.93 -11.48
CA MET A 50 7.66 -29.01 -11.71
C MET A 50 6.51 -29.22 -10.71
N LEU A 51 6.21 -30.47 -10.34
CA LEU A 51 5.17 -30.80 -9.37
C LEU A 51 5.57 -30.40 -7.95
N GLU A 52 6.86 -30.52 -7.63
CA GLU A 52 7.46 -30.02 -6.38
C GLU A 52 7.33 -28.49 -6.27
N TYR A 53 7.71 -27.77 -7.33
CA TYR A 53 7.54 -26.33 -7.45
C TYR A 53 6.07 -25.88 -7.30
N LEU A 54 5.14 -26.58 -7.97
CA LEU A 54 3.69 -26.31 -7.89
C LEU A 54 3.07 -26.75 -6.55
N GLY A 55 3.74 -27.64 -5.82
CA GLY A 55 3.35 -28.14 -4.50
C GLY A 55 3.72 -27.23 -3.35
N GLY A 56 4.51 -26.17 -3.61
CA GLY A 56 5.05 -25.30 -2.57
C GLY A 56 6.21 -25.92 -1.80
N ALA A 57 6.70 -27.09 -2.22
CA ALA A 57 7.98 -27.58 -1.77
C ALA A 57 9.05 -26.73 -2.45
N HIS A 58 9.79 -25.99 -1.64
CA HIS A 58 10.86 -25.10 -2.07
C HIS A 58 11.74 -25.79 -3.10
N SER A 59 11.71 -25.31 -4.35
CA SER A 59 12.76 -25.64 -5.31
C SER A 59 14.04 -24.95 -4.81
N SER A 60 14.78 -25.70 -3.99
CA SER A 60 16.02 -25.36 -3.34
C SER A 60 17.18 -25.33 -4.34
N ASP A 61 17.11 -24.44 -5.32
CA ASP A 61 18.29 -24.00 -6.03
C ASP A 61 18.31 -22.47 -6.00
N TYR A 62 19.10 -21.96 -5.07
CA TYR A 62 19.61 -20.58 -4.91
C TYR A 62 19.08 -19.63 -3.82
N ILE A 63 18.41 -20.06 -2.74
CA ILE A 63 18.38 -19.24 -1.52
C ILE A 63 18.39 -20.14 -0.26
N ASP A 64 19.32 -19.85 0.66
CA ASP A 64 19.54 -20.58 1.90
C ASP A 64 18.27 -20.55 2.81
N PRO A 65 17.71 -21.69 3.22
CA PRO A 65 16.47 -21.73 4.03
C PRO A 65 16.65 -21.25 5.48
N ALA A 66 17.88 -21.04 5.94
CA ALA A 66 18.16 -20.44 7.25
C ALA A 66 18.13 -18.89 7.23
N GLU A 67 18.19 -18.28 6.04
CA GLU A 67 18.31 -16.82 5.88
C GLU A 67 17.15 -16.18 5.11
N SER A 68 16.22 -16.96 4.56
CA SER A 68 15.12 -16.44 3.73
C SER A 68 13.73 -16.74 4.30
N LEU A 69 12.92 -15.69 4.44
CA LEU A 69 11.53 -15.77 4.88
C LEU A 69 10.69 -16.54 3.86
N THR A 70 9.86 -17.47 4.33
CA THR A 70 8.81 -18.07 3.52
C THR A 70 7.80 -17.01 3.06
N MET A 71 7.05 -17.29 1.99
CA MET A 71 6.02 -16.36 1.49
C MET A 71 4.93 -16.04 2.54
N ASP A 72 4.59 -17.00 3.40
CA ASP A 72 3.63 -16.81 4.48
C ASP A 72 4.21 -15.92 5.60
N GLU A 73 5.50 -16.08 5.94
CA GLU A 73 6.19 -15.20 6.88
C GLU A 73 6.32 -13.77 6.34
N TYR A 74 6.68 -13.62 5.06
CA TYR A 74 6.73 -12.32 4.38
C TYR A 74 5.37 -11.61 4.40
N ARG A 75 4.28 -12.35 4.13
CA ARG A 75 2.92 -11.83 4.23
C ARG A 75 2.53 -11.51 5.67
N GLY A 76 2.99 -12.31 6.64
CA GLY A 76 2.85 -12.04 8.07
C GLY A 76 3.50 -10.72 8.49
N GLN A 77 4.71 -10.43 8.01
CA GLN A 77 5.40 -9.15 8.23
C GLN A 77 4.62 -7.99 7.60
N CYS A 78 4.08 -8.17 6.39
CA CYS A 78 3.21 -7.16 5.75
C CYS A 78 1.93 -6.90 6.56
N ALA A 79 1.32 -7.95 7.12
CA ALA A 79 0.15 -7.81 8.00
C ALA A 79 0.50 -7.01 9.27
N GLN A 80 1.64 -7.30 9.91
CA GLN A 80 2.12 -6.56 11.07
C GLN A 80 2.35 -5.08 10.76
N ILE A 81 2.93 -4.75 9.60
CA ILE A 81 3.08 -3.35 9.15
C ILE A 81 1.72 -2.65 9.08
N THR A 82 0.73 -3.25 8.42
CA THR A 82 -0.60 -2.64 8.28
C THR A 82 -1.32 -2.49 9.62
N ASP A 83 -1.18 -3.47 10.53
CA ASP A 83 -1.74 -3.38 11.88
C ASP A 83 -1.08 -2.27 12.72
N ARG A 84 0.25 -2.13 12.63
CA ARG A 84 0.99 -1.07 13.31
C ARG A 84 0.53 0.31 12.87
N ILE A 85 0.33 0.50 11.56
CA ILE A 85 -0.18 1.76 11.00
C ILE A 85 -1.56 2.10 11.56
N ARG A 86 -2.42 1.10 11.75
CA ARG A 86 -3.77 1.28 12.30
C ARG A 86 -3.76 1.64 13.78
N ASN A 87 -2.88 1.02 14.56
CA ASN A 87 -2.94 1.08 16.02
C ASN A 87 -1.96 2.09 16.65
N VAL A 88 -0.93 2.53 15.92
CA VAL A 88 0.15 3.38 16.47
C VAL A 88 0.18 4.79 15.90
N LEU A 89 -0.21 4.97 14.62
CA LEU A 89 -0.21 6.30 14.05
C LEU A 89 -1.39 7.13 14.59
N PRO A 90 -1.18 8.42 14.91
CA PRO A 90 -2.26 9.36 15.11
C PRO A 90 -3.19 9.39 13.89
N GLY A 91 -4.49 9.63 14.12
CA GLY A 91 -5.52 9.66 13.08
C GLY A 91 -5.09 10.39 11.79
N PRO A 92 -4.62 11.66 11.85
CA PRO A 92 -4.21 12.40 10.66
C PRO A 92 -3.07 11.75 9.85
N GLU A 93 -2.08 11.17 10.54
CA GLU A 93 -0.95 10.47 9.91
C GLU A 93 -1.46 9.17 9.25
N CYS A 94 -2.32 8.43 9.94
CA CYS A 94 -2.97 7.22 9.45
C CYS A 94 -3.85 7.51 8.20
N TYR A 95 -4.66 8.57 8.24
CA TYR A 95 -5.51 8.97 7.12
C TYR A 95 -4.69 9.35 5.89
N ALA A 96 -3.56 10.03 6.06
CA ALA A 96 -2.67 10.35 4.94
C ALA A 96 -2.11 9.07 4.29
N VAL A 97 -1.62 8.12 5.10
CA VAL A 97 -1.13 6.81 4.65
C VAL A 97 -2.23 6.04 3.91
N TRP A 98 -3.40 5.89 4.53
CA TRP A 98 -4.54 5.16 3.94
C TRP A 98 -5.10 5.83 2.70
N SER A 99 -5.16 7.16 2.66
CA SER A 99 -5.59 7.88 1.47
C SER A 99 -4.70 7.54 0.26
N ARG A 100 -3.40 7.30 0.48
CA ARG A 100 -2.43 7.00 -0.58
C ARG A 100 -2.36 5.51 -0.90
N TRP A 101 -2.14 4.66 0.10
CA TRP A 101 -1.82 3.23 -0.09
C TRP A 101 -2.90 2.27 0.36
N GLY A 102 -3.93 2.74 1.08
CA GLY A 102 -5.03 1.90 1.53
C GLY A 102 -5.69 1.16 0.37
N VAL A 103 -6.08 -0.09 0.62
CA VAL A 103 -6.50 -1.00 -0.45
C VAL A 103 -8.00 -1.06 -0.59
N ARG A 104 -8.70 -1.24 0.55
CA ARG A 104 -10.13 -1.51 0.54
C ARG A 104 -10.87 -0.23 0.16
N THR A 105 -11.67 -0.31 -0.90
CA THR A 105 -12.62 0.72 -1.32
C THR A 105 -14.01 0.36 -0.80
N GLY A 106 -14.78 1.35 -0.37
CA GLY A 106 -16.10 1.17 0.26
C GLY A 106 -16.20 1.93 1.59
N PRO A 107 -17.39 2.07 2.21
CA PRO A 107 -17.60 2.99 3.34
C PRO A 107 -16.65 2.78 4.52
N GLU A 108 -16.28 1.53 4.81
CA GLU A 108 -15.36 1.14 5.88
C GLU A 108 -13.97 0.74 5.36
N GLY A 109 -13.74 0.92 4.06
CA GLY A 109 -12.47 0.61 3.43
C GLY A 109 -11.41 1.65 3.82
N GLU A 110 -10.21 1.18 4.14
CA GLU A 110 -9.08 2.04 4.56
C GLU A 110 -8.89 3.23 3.62
N LYS A 111 -8.97 2.99 2.30
CA LYS A 111 -8.83 4.06 1.30
C LYS A 111 -9.89 5.16 1.48
N SER A 112 -11.14 4.76 1.64
CA SER A 112 -12.27 5.67 1.81
C SER A 112 -12.21 6.40 3.15
N VAL A 113 -11.90 5.69 4.24
CA VAL A 113 -11.69 6.28 5.57
C VAL A 113 -10.54 7.28 5.54
N GLY A 114 -9.42 6.93 4.88
CA GLY A 114 -8.28 7.83 4.72
C GLY A 114 -8.61 9.08 3.91
N VAL A 115 -9.40 8.94 2.83
CA VAL A 115 -9.87 10.09 2.04
C VAL A 115 -10.77 11.01 2.86
N GLN A 116 -11.73 10.44 3.60
CA GLN A 116 -12.65 11.20 4.45
C GLN A 116 -11.89 11.91 5.57
N GLY A 117 -11.11 11.17 6.37
CA GLY A 117 -10.40 11.72 7.51
C GLY A 117 -9.36 12.77 7.13
N LEU A 118 -8.67 12.59 5.99
CA LEU A 118 -7.75 13.60 5.49
C LEU A 118 -8.50 14.85 4.99
N ALA A 119 -9.66 14.68 4.35
CA ALA A 119 -10.51 15.80 3.94
C ALA A 119 -11.00 16.61 5.15
N GLU A 120 -11.49 15.95 6.19
CA GLU A 120 -11.94 16.57 7.44
C GLU A 120 -10.78 17.32 8.14
N TYR A 121 -9.59 16.70 8.19
CA TYR A 121 -8.40 17.35 8.73
C TYR A 121 -7.98 18.60 7.96
N CYS A 122 -8.11 18.57 6.62
CA CYS A 122 -7.75 19.71 5.77
C CYS A 122 -8.83 20.78 5.72
N ALA A 123 -10.11 20.45 5.94
CA ALA A 123 -11.24 21.37 5.84
C ALA A 123 -11.02 22.75 6.50
N PRO A 124 -10.55 22.85 7.77
CA PRO A 124 -10.31 24.14 8.41
C PRO A 124 -9.17 24.96 7.77
N LEU A 125 -8.32 24.34 6.95
CA LEU A 125 -7.23 25.00 6.22
C LEU A 125 -7.68 25.57 4.87
N LEU A 126 -8.88 25.22 4.42
CA LEU A 126 -9.38 25.48 3.07
C LEU A 126 -10.51 26.51 3.07
N ARG A 127 -10.70 27.15 1.91
CA ARG A 127 -11.82 28.09 1.67
C ARG A 127 -12.99 27.40 0.96
N ILE A 128 -13.20 26.13 1.26
CA ILE A 128 -14.23 25.28 0.65
C ILE A 128 -15.11 24.77 1.79
N GLY A 129 -16.41 25.04 1.73
CA GLY A 129 -17.38 24.56 2.73
C GLY A 129 -17.87 23.14 2.47
N GLU A 130 -17.91 22.72 1.20
CA GLU A 130 -18.41 21.40 0.78
C GLU A 130 -17.35 20.32 1.01
N ILE A 131 -17.59 19.43 1.97
CA ILE A 131 -16.62 18.39 2.34
C ILE A 131 -16.41 17.39 1.21
N GLU A 132 -17.44 17.10 0.44
CA GLU A 132 -17.42 16.19 -0.71
C GLU A 132 -16.52 16.72 -1.83
N ALA A 133 -16.46 18.05 -2.00
CA ALA A 133 -15.52 18.67 -2.93
C ALA A 133 -14.06 18.47 -2.46
N ILE A 134 -13.81 18.57 -1.15
CA ILE A 134 -12.48 18.33 -0.57
C ILE A 134 -12.10 16.85 -0.69
N GLN A 135 -13.03 15.93 -0.41
CA GLN A 135 -12.84 14.48 -0.59
C GLN A 135 -12.50 14.14 -2.05
N ALA A 136 -13.17 14.76 -3.02
CA ALA A 136 -12.85 14.59 -4.43
C ALA A 136 -11.41 15.04 -4.76
N LEU A 137 -10.94 16.15 -4.18
CA LEU A 137 -9.56 16.61 -4.34
C LEU A 137 -8.55 15.65 -3.71
N VAL A 138 -8.85 15.12 -2.51
CA VAL A 138 -8.01 14.13 -1.83
C VAL A 138 -7.94 12.83 -2.64
N TYR A 139 -9.08 12.33 -3.12
CA TYR A 139 -9.12 11.13 -3.95
C TYR A 139 -8.35 11.33 -5.26
N GLY A 140 -8.54 12.48 -5.93
CA GLY A 140 -7.85 12.85 -7.17
C GLY A 140 -6.32 12.95 -7.03
N ARG A 141 -5.80 13.31 -5.85
CA ARG A 141 -4.35 13.25 -5.55
C ARG A 141 -3.78 11.85 -5.76
N THR A 142 -4.52 10.83 -5.34
CA THR A 142 -4.00 9.47 -5.20
C THR A 142 -4.30 8.58 -6.41
N ASN A 143 -5.21 9.01 -7.28
CA ASN A 143 -5.64 8.26 -8.44
C ASN A 143 -4.98 8.80 -9.73
N GLU A 144 -3.98 8.09 -10.25
CA GLU A 144 -3.29 8.45 -11.49
C GLU A 144 -4.23 8.43 -12.71
N ARG A 145 -5.23 7.54 -12.69
CA ARG A 145 -6.25 7.47 -13.74
C ARG A 145 -7.13 8.73 -13.73
N TRP A 146 -7.44 9.32 -12.58
CA TRP A 146 -8.16 10.60 -12.52
C TRP A 146 -7.33 11.76 -13.07
N ARG A 147 -6.02 11.76 -12.81
CA ARG A 147 -5.09 12.71 -13.44
C ARG A 147 -5.07 12.58 -14.98
N ARG A 148 -5.21 11.36 -15.51
CA ARG A 148 -5.22 11.09 -16.96
C ARG A 148 -6.59 11.22 -17.65
N GLN A 149 -7.69 10.94 -16.95
CA GLN A 149 -9.05 10.86 -17.51
C GLN A 149 -9.87 12.15 -17.38
N GLY A 150 -9.32 13.19 -16.74
CA GLY A 150 -9.93 14.51 -16.82
C GLY A 150 -11.25 14.65 -16.05
N LEU A 151 -11.42 13.92 -14.93
CA LEU A 151 -12.26 14.40 -13.83
C LEU A 151 -11.60 15.66 -13.26
N SER A 152 -11.80 16.71 -14.04
CA SER A 152 -11.07 17.96 -14.06
C SER A 152 -11.57 18.80 -12.90
N TYR A 153 -10.73 19.71 -12.39
CA TYR A 153 -11.21 20.73 -11.48
C TYR A 153 -12.45 21.47 -12.02
N GLU A 154 -12.67 21.46 -13.34
CA GLU A 154 -13.88 21.98 -14.00
C GLU A 154 -15.16 21.23 -13.62
N GLU A 155 -15.11 19.90 -13.49
CA GLU A 155 -16.28 19.11 -13.13
C GLU A 155 -16.62 19.29 -11.64
N ILE A 156 -15.61 19.30 -10.77
CA ILE A 156 -15.78 19.64 -9.35
C ILE A 156 -16.30 21.08 -9.22
N ALA A 157 -15.73 22.02 -9.99
CA ALA A 157 -16.17 23.41 -10.00
C ALA A 157 -17.64 23.54 -10.39
N LYS A 158 -18.07 22.81 -11.42
CA LYS A 158 -19.46 22.80 -11.88
C LYS A 158 -20.40 22.15 -10.86
N ALA A 159 -20.00 21.03 -10.27
CA ALA A 159 -20.83 20.28 -9.32
C ALA A 159 -21.09 21.06 -8.02
N TYR A 160 -20.08 21.77 -7.53
CA TYR A 160 -20.15 22.46 -6.23
C TYR A 160 -20.17 23.99 -6.33
N SER A 161 -20.26 24.55 -7.54
CA SER A 161 -20.21 26.01 -7.79
C SER A 161 -18.97 26.71 -7.20
N ILE A 162 -17.81 26.04 -7.25
CA ILE A 162 -16.53 26.54 -6.73
C ILE A 162 -15.63 26.98 -7.90
N SER A 163 -14.88 28.06 -7.76
CA SER A 163 -13.93 28.45 -8.81
C SER A 163 -12.78 27.44 -8.96
N VAL A 164 -12.38 27.14 -10.20
CA VAL A 164 -11.21 26.29 -10.50
C VAL A 164 -9.94 26.81 -9.81
N LYS A 165 -9.78 28.13 -9.69
CA LYS A 165 -8.66 28.75 -8.97
C LYS A 165 -8.66 28.34 -7.50
N THR A 166 -9.80 28.39 -6.82
CA THR A 166 -9.96 27.96 -5.42
C THR A 166 -9.61 26.47 -5.27
N LEU A 167 -10.11 25.63 -6.19
CA LEU A 167 -9.83 24.18 -6.16
C LEU A 167 -8.34 23.87 -6.34
N ARG A 168 -7.64 24.58 -7.24
CA ARG A 168 -6.19 24.42 -7.44
C ARG A 168 -5.38 24.80 -6.21
N LEU A 169 -5.73 25.91 -5.57
CA LEU A 169 -5.08 26.34 -4.31
C LEU A 169 -5.33 25.31 -3.21
N ALA A 170 -6.57 24.84 -3.07
CA ALA A 170 -6.92 23.80 -2.10
C ALA A 170 -6.15 22.49 -2.35
N ALA A 171 -6.07 22.04 -3.60
CA ALA A 171 -5.32 20.85 -3.98
C ALA A 171 -3.82 20.96 -3.65
N ALA A 172 -3.21 22.14 -3.81
CA ALA A 172 -1.83 22.38 -3.41
C ALA A 172 -1.66 22.27 -1.88
N THR A 173 -2.55 22.91 -1.11
CA THR A 173 -2.54 22.81 0.36
C THR A 173 -2.74 21.37 0.84
N ILE A 174 -3.70 20.64 0.27
CA ILE A 174 -3.96 19.23 0.59
C ILE A 174 -2.71 18.40 0.30
N ARG A 175 -2.06 18.61 -0.85
CA ARG A 175 -0.86 17.86 -1.23
C ARG A 175 0.28 18.05 -0.23
N THR A 176 0.64 19.30 0.07
CA THR A 176 1.72 19.60 1.03
C THR A 176 1.38 19.09 2.43
N THR A 177 0.12 19.20 2.84
CA THR A 177 -0.34 18.72 4.15
C THR A 177 -0.24 17.19 4.23
N ALA A 178 -0.71 16.48 3.20
CA ALA A 178 -0.67 15.03 3.12
C ALA A 178 0.78 14.51 3.09
N GLU A 179 1.65 15.11 2.28
CA GLU A 179 3.09 14.76 2.23
C GLU A 179 3.77 14.99 3.58
N SER A 180 3.44 16.08 4.27
CA SER A 180 3.96 16.35 5.63
C SER A 180 3.50 15.29 6.63
N LEU A 181 2.23 14.86 6.56
CA LEU A 181 1.68 13.80 7.41
C LEU A 181 2.30 12.43 7.11
N GLU A 182 2.49 12.10 5.83
CA GLU A 182 3.16 10.88 5.37
C GLU A 182 4.62 10.82 5.88
N ASN A 183 5.35 11.93 5.76
CA ASN A 183 6.72 12.02 6.27
C ASN A 183 6.78 11.87 7.81
N ARG A 184 5.81 12.42 8.54
CA ARG A 184 5.70 12.20 9.99
C ARG A 184 5.43 10.75 10.34
N ALA A 185 4.52 10.10 9.60
CA ALA A 185 4.24 8.67 9.77
C ALA A 185 5.52 7.84 9.57
N ILE A 186 6.26 8.09 8.50
CA ILE A 186 7.54 7.45 8.20
C ILE A 186 8.54 7.68 9.35
N GLN A 187 8.76 8.92 9.75
CA GLN A 187 9.70 9.26 10.84
C GLN A 187 9.33 8.61 12.17
N ARG A 188 8.03 8.42 12.44
CA ARG A 188 7.54 7.77 13.65
C ARG A 188 7.78 6.27 13.65
N LEU A 189 7.61 5.62 12.49
CA LEU A 189 7.71 4.16 12.35
C LEU A 189 9.14 3.67 12.13
N SER A 190 9.99 4.46 11.45
CA SER A 190 11.35 4.06 11.09
C SER A 190 12.20 3.57 12.28
N PRO A 191 12.28 4.24 13.45
CA PRO A 191 13.18 3.81 14.53
C PRO A 191 12.86 2.42 15.07
N GLU A 192 11.58 2.07 15.12
CA GLU A 192 11.13 0.75 15.54
C GLU A 192 11.47 -0.30 14.47
N TRP A 193 11.19 0.00 13.21
CA TRP A 193 11.42 -0.94 12.11
C TRP A 193 12.91 -1.15 11.81
N GLU A 194 13.77 -0.16 12.05
CA GLU A 194 15.23 -0.32 11.99
C GLU A 194 15.74 -1.22 13.11
N ARG A 195 15.23 -1.04 14.33
CA ARG A 195 15.58 -1.86 15.49
C ARG A 195 15.18 -3.32 15.28
N ASP A 196 14.02 -3.55 14.68
CA ASP A 196 13.47 -4.89 14.46
C ASP A 196 14.01 -5.55 13.17
N GLY A 197 14.93 -4.89 12.45
CA GLY A 197 15.54 -5.40 11.22
C GLY A 197 14.61 -5.43 10.00
N LEU A 198 13.42 -4.83 10.11
CA LEU A 198 12.42 -4.78 9.05
C LEU A 198 12.85 -3.85 7.91
N ILE A 199 13.50 -2.73 8.23
CA ILE A 199 14.07 -1.82 7.24
C ILE A 199 15.57 -1.66 7.43
N ALA A 200 16.30 -1.40 6.35
CA ALA A 200 17.71 -1.09 6.39
C ALA A 200 17.96 0.13 7.30
N VAL A 201 18.99 0.04 8.15
CA VAL A 201 19.42 1.18 8.97
C VAL A 201 19.90 2.28 8.05
N GLY A 202 19.22 3.43 8.05
CA GLY A 202 19.67 4.57 7.27
C GLY A 202 21.07 4.99 7.73
N GLU A 203 22.07 4.95 6.86
CA GLU A 203 23.32 5.67 7.11
C GLU A 203 22.92 7.13 7.32
N LYS A 204 23.05 7.62 8.56
CA LYS A 204 22.91 9.04 8.85
C LYS A 204 23.97 9.76 8.02
N SER A 205 23.58 10.29 6.87
CA SER A 205 24.34 11.34 6.21
C SER A 205 24.32 12.54 7.15
N TYR A 206 25.32 12.61 8.02
CA TYR A 206 25.72 13.87 8.62
C TYR A 206 26.15 14.77 7.45
N SER A 207 25.36 15.81 7.24
CA SER A 207 25.63 16.92 6.32
C SER A 207 27.01 17.51 6.54
#